data_AF-A0A432YQB6-F1
#
_entry.id   AF-A0A432YQB6-F1
#
_cell.length_a   1.000
_cell.length_b   1.000
_cell.length_c   1.000
_cell.angle_alpha   90.00
_cell.angle_beta   90.00
_cell.angle_gamma   90.00
#
_symmetry.space_group_name_H-M   'P 1'
#
loop_
_entity.id
_entity.type
_entity.pdbx_description
1 polymer ?
#
loop_
_entity_poly.entity_id
_entity_poly.type
_entity_poly.pdbx_seq_one_letter_code
_entity_poly.pdbx_strand_id
1 'polypeptide(L)'
;MLTMLVLLLLHFDELHTDLVACQPAVPLQQQFCLQQDLLSWNEARQVLRQLNASVARGPTWRLPTVKQLRSVPLPCDFSTPDKPDNWWLSAGIIRHGNEILIAAYNCATGNTEFVPVSESLRVMLRR
;
A
#
# COMPACT_ATOMS: atom_id res chain seq x y z
N MET A 1 38.46 -24.78 -31.85
CA MET A 1 38.34 -24.18 -30.50
C MET A 1 37.81 -22.77 -30.64
N LEU A 2 36.75 -22.48 -29.88
CA LEU A 2 36.11 -21.19 -29.56
C LEU A 2 35.60 -20.27 -30.68
N THR A 3 34.30 -20.38 -30.88
CA THR A 3 33.30 -19.34 -31.18
C THR A 3 33.40 -18.14 -30.22
N MET A 4 33.36 -16.90 -30.73
CA MET A 4 32.86 -15.74 -29.98
C MET A 4 31.76 -15.06 -30.79
N LEU A 5 30.54 -15.39 -30.42
CA LEU A 5 29.29 -14.77 -30.84
C LEU A 5 29.01 -13.64 -29.84
N VAL A 6 29.28 -12.38 -30.22
CA VAL A 6 28.87 -11.22 -29.43
C VAL A 6 27.44 -10.90 -29.82
N LEU A 7 26.47 -11.41 -29.04
CA LEU A 7 25.07 -11.03 -29.16
C LEU A 7 24.91 -9.54 -28.78
N LEU A 8 24.39 -8.75 -29.72
CA LEU A 8 23.71 -7.50 -29.43
C LEU A 8 22.58 -7.78 -28.44
N LEU A 9 22.72 -7.32 -27.20
CA LEU A 9 21.61 -7.23 -26.27
C LEU A 9 20.80 -5.97 -26.62
N LEU A 10 19.56 -6.25 -27.00
CA LEU A 10 18.50 -5.30 -27.30
C LEU A 10 18.35 -4.30 -26.14
N HIS A 11 18.28 -3.02 -26.49
CA HIS A 11 17.80 -1.95 -25.62
C HIS A 11 16.33 -2.25 -25.30
N PHE A 12 16.09 -2.79 -24.10
CA PHE A 12 14.78 -2.77 -23.49
C PHE A 12 14.61 -1.40 -22.84
N ASP A 13 13.80 -0.58 -23.49
CA ASP A 13 13.23 0.66 -22.97
C ASP A 13 12.26 0.29 -21.85
N GLU A 14 12.79 -0.03 -20.67
CA GLU A 14 11.98 -0.23 -19.47
C GLU A 14 11.62 1.15 -18.92
N LEU A 15 10.44 1.62 -19.31
CA LEU A 15 9.61 2.51 -18.51
C LEU A 15 9.42 1.90 -17.12
N HIS A 16 10.42 2.07 -16.25
CA HIS A 16 10.34 1.88 -14.81
C HIS A 16 9.39 2.96 -14.29
N THR A 17 8.10 2.66 -14.38
CA THR A 17 7.18 3.17 -13.39
C THR A 17 7.66 2.49 -12.11
N ASP A 18 8.21 3.25 -11.15
CA ASP A 18 8.58 2.80 -9.80
C ASP A 18 7.30 2.35 -9.05
N LEU A 19 6.68 1.30 -9.58
CA LEU A 19 5.46 0.70 -9.10
C LEU A 19 5.84 -0.11 -7.88
N VAL A 20 5.75 0.57 -6.74
CA VAL A 20 5.48 -0.05 -5.45
C VAL A 20 6.64 -0.93 -4.96
N ALA A 21 7.46 -0.38 -4.07
CA ALA A 21 8.43 -1.17 -3.31
C ALA A 21 7.72 -2.07 -2.27
N CYS A 22 7.14 -3.19 -2.72
CA CYS A 22 6.56 -4.18 -1.82
C CYS A 22 7.67 -4.90 -1.04
N GLN A 23 7.88 -4.53 0.22
CA GLN A 23 8.72 -5.30 1.13
C GLN A 23 8.01 -6.61 1.51
N PRO A 24 8.59 -7.80 1.25
CA PRO A 24 8.01 -9.06 1.68
C PRO A 24 8.16 -9.19 3.21
N ALA A 25 7.05 -9.03 3.94
CA ALA A 25 7.01 -9.40 5.35
C ALA A 25 7.00 -10.94 5.46
N VAL A 26 8.08 -11.52 6.00
CA VAL A 26 8.13 -12.94 6.41
C VAL A 26 7.27 -13.08 7.67
N PRO A 27 6.32 -14.03 7.77
CA PRO A 27 6.25 -15.32 7.06
C PRO A 27 5.35 -15.32 5.81
N LEU A 28 5.70 -16.22 4.88
CA LEU A 28 5.16 -16.50 3.52
C LEU A 28 3.62 -16.63 3.35
N GLN A 29 2.79 -16.37 4.37
CA GLN A 29 1.34 -16.54 4.30
C GLN A 29 0.54 -15.23 4.19
N GLN A 30 1.18 -14.07 4.37
CA GLN A 30 0.52 -12.76 4.18
C GLN A 30 1.50 -11.84 3.48
N GLN A 31 1.29 -11.65 2.17
CA GLN A 31 2.13 -10.73 1.42
C GLN A 31 1.54 -9.33 1.62
N PHE A 32 2.18 -8.57 2.49
CA PHE A 32 1.91 -7.15 2.65
C PHE A 32 2.76 -6.34 1.68
N CYS A 33 2.30 -5.14 1.39
CA CYS A 33 3.00 -4.22 0.52
C CYS A 33 2.76 -2.79 1.02
N LEU A 34 3.84 -2.06 1.28
CA LEU A 34 3.79 -0.70 1.79
C LEU A 34 4.03 0.27 0.63
N GLN A 35 3.12 1.22 0.45
CA GLN A 35 3.34 2.33 -0.47
C GLN A 35 4.28 3.33 0.18
N GLN A 36 5.24 3.86 -0.59
CA GLN A 36 6.17 4.87 -0.10
C GLN A 36 5.48 6.23 0.01
N ASP A 37 4.63 6.55 -0.97
CA ASP A 37 3.88 7.80 -1.01
C ASP A 37 2.64 7.75 -0.11
N LEU A 38 2.28 8.92 0.41
CA LEU A 38 0.98 9.13 1.03
C LEU A 38 -0.07 9.24 -0.08
N LEU A 39 -1.12 8.43 0.01
CA LEU A 39 -2.16 8.37 -1.02
C LEU A 39 -3.52 8.68 -0.41
N SER A 40 -4.35 9.41 -1.15
CA SER A 40 -5.77 9.50 -0.89
C SER A 40 -6.46 8.16 -1.14
N TRP A 41 -7.71 8.04 -0.69
CA TRP A 41 -8.47 6.78 -0.87
C TRP A 41 -8.69 6.44 -2.36
N ASN A 42 -8.92 7.44 -3.20
CA ASN A 42 -9.14 7.24 -4.64
C ASN A 42 -7.86 6.75 -5.33
N GLU A 43 -6.71 7.33 -4.99
CA GLU A 43 -5.40 6.93 -5.51
C GLU A 43 -5.04 5.52 -5.05
N ALA A 44 -5.22 5.22 -3.75
CA ALA A 44 -5.00 3.87 -3.21
C ALA A 44 -5.85 2.82 -3.94
N ARG A 45 -7.10 3.15 -4.30
CA ARG A 45 -7.97 2.27 -5.11
C ARG A 45 -7.52 2.13 -6.56
N GLN A 46 -6.91 3.14 -7.14
CA GLN A 46 -6.34 3.07 -8.48
C GLN A 46 -5.13 2.13 -8.48
N VAL A 47 -4.22 2.29 -7.51
CA VAL A 47 -3.08 1.39 -7.32
C VAL A 47 -3.55 -0.06 -7.12
N LEU A 48 -4.54 -0.28 -6.25
CA LEU A 48 -5.15 -1.60 -6.07
C LEU A 48 -5.70 -2.20 -7.37
N ARG A 49 -6.36 -1.39 -8.20
CA ARG A 49 -6.90 -1.85 -9.49
C ARG A 49 -5.78 -2.25 -10.45
N GLN A 50 -4.73 -1.45 -10.54
CA GLN A 50 -3.56 -1.75 -11.38
C GLN A 50 -2.85 -3.03 -10.92
N LEU A 51 -2.61 -3.17 -9.61
CA LEU A 51 -2.01 -4.38 -9.04
C LEU A 51 -2.88 -5.61 -9.24
N ASN A 52 -4.20 -5.50 -9.11
CA ASN A 52 -5.09 -6.64 -9.33
C ASN A 52 -5.27 -6.99 -10.81
N ALA A 53 -5.08 -6.04 -11.72
CA ALA A 53 -5.09 -6.31 -13.16
C ALA A 53 -3.89 -7.18 -13.59
N SER A 54 -2.76 -7.09 -12.88
CA SER A 54 -1.57 -7.93 -13.16
C SER A 54 -1.60 -9.30 -12.48
N VAL A 55 -2.55 -9.57 -11.58
CA VAL A 55 -2.70 -10.88 -10.92
C VAL A 55 -3.53 -11.80 -11.80
N ALA A 56 -2.86 -12.61 -12.64
CA ALA A 56 -3.53 -13.55 -13.55
C ALA A 56 -4.19 -14.74 -12.83
N ARG A 57 -3.58 -15.24 -11.73
CA ARG A 57 -4.09 -16.33 -10.89
C ARG A 57 -3.58 -16.16 -9.46
N GLY A 58 -4.47 -16.06 -8.47
CA GLY A 58 -4.11 -15.94 -7.06
C GLY A 58 -5.04 -15.03 -6.26
N PRO A 59 -4.80 -14.86 -4.95
CA PRO A 59 -5.55 -13.93 -4.11
C PRO A 59 -5.30 -12.49 -4.55
N THR A 60 -6.37 -11.69 -4.59
CA THR A 60 -6.31 -10.28 -4.94
C THR A 60 -5.79 -9.43 -3.79
N TRP A 61 -5.08 -8.36 -4.14
CA TRP A 61 -4.71 -7.30 -3.23
C TRP A 61 -5.93 -6.53 -2.74
N ARG A 62 -5.88 -6.11 -1.48
CA ARG A 62 -6.91 -5.31 -0.83
C ARG A 62 -6.31 -4.37 0.21
N LEU A 63 -7.06 -3.32 0.54
CA LEU A 63 -6.81 -2.54 1.74
C LEU A 63 -7.12 -3.37 3.00
N PRO A 64 -6.32 -3.24 4.06
CA PRO A 64 -6.54 -3.90 5.34
C PRO A 64 -7.71 -3.28 6.11
N THR A 65 -8.31 -4.04 7.01
CA THR A 65 -9.20 -3.46 8.03
C THR A 65 -8.36 -2.84 9.16
N VAL A 66 -8.97 -1.96 9.97
CA VAL A 66 -8.33 -1.42 11.18
C VAL A 66 -7.83 -2.55 12.10
N LYS A 67 -8.62 -3.61 12.28
CA LYS A 67 -8.21 -4.79 13.08
C LYS A 67 -6.93 -5.43 12.53
N GLN A 68 -6.77 -5.47 11.21
CA GLN A 68 -5.60 -6.05 10.57
C GLN A 68 -4.39 -5.13 10.68
N LEU A 69 -4.58 -3.82 10.52
CA LEU A 69 -3.53 -2.82 10.75
C LEU A 69 -2.99 -2.90 12.19
N ARG A 70 -3.86 -3.10 13.19
CA ARG A 70 -3.47 -3.30 14.59
C ARG A 70 -2.66 -4.57 14.85
N SER A 71 -2.78 -5.58 13.98
CA SER A 71 -2.16 -6.89 14.18
C SER A 71 -0.81 -7.06 13.48
N VAL A 72 -0.36 -6.06 12.72
CA VAL A 72 0.89 -6.12 11.96
C VAL A 72 1.88 -5.07 12.48
N PRO A 73 3.19 -5.35 12.48
CA PRO A 73 4.19 -4.36 12.83
C PRO A 73 4.29 -3.31 11.71
N LEU A 74 3.76 -2.11 11.97
CA LEU A 74 3.84 -0.98 11.04
C LEU A 74 5.05 -0.09 11.37
N PRO A 75 5.69 0.54 10.38
CA PRO A 75 6.70 1.55 10.64
C PRO A 75 6.02 2.81 11.19
N CYS A 76 6.22 3.05 12.49
CA CYS A 76 5.64 4.17 13.23
C CYS A 76 6.75 4.98 13.90
N ASP A 77 6.56 6.29 13.95
CA ASP A 77 7.36 7.19 14.77
C ASP A 77 6.67 7.40 16.12
N PHE A 78 7.13 6.66 17.14
CA PHE A 78 6.62 6.78 18.51
C PHE A 78 7.12 8.03 19.25
N SER A 79 8.12 8.73 18.71
CA SER A 79 8.64 9.96 19.32
C SER A 79 7.75 11.17 19.03
N THR A 80 7.04 11.16 17.89
CA THR A 80 6.05 12.18 17.50
C THR A 80 4.73 11.53 17.10
N PRO A 81 3.89 11.11 18.05
CA PRO A 81 2.71 10.28 17.77
C PRO A 81 1.69 10.90 16.81
N ASP A 82 1.57 12.23 16.81
CA ASP A 82 0.60 12.97 16.00
C ASP A 82 1.06 13.28 14.56
N LYS A 83 2.25 12.81 14.16
CA LYS A 83 2.77 13.04 12.81
C LYS A 83 1.86 12.40 11.74
N PRO A 84 1.60 13.05 10.59
CA PRO A 84 0.79 12.48 9.49
C PRO A 84 1.27 11.10 9.03
N ASP A 85 2.58 10.88 9.05
CA ASP A 85 3.22 9.61 8.69
C ASP A 85 2.81 8.44 9.60
N ASN A 86 2.21 8.67 10.76
CA ASN A 86 1.74 7.59 11.63
C ASN A 86 0.35 7.09 11.26
N TRP A 87 -0.36 7.75 10.34
CA TRP A 87 -1.73 7.43 9.96
C TRP A 87 -1.80 6.53 8.73
N TRP A 88 -2.51 5.42 8.87
CA TRP A 88 -2.66 4.38 7.86
C TRP A 88 -4.10 4.27 7.36
N LEU A 89 -4.25 4.23 6.05
CA LEU A 89 -5.53 4.06 5.38
C LEU A 89 -6.06 2.63 5.55
N SER A 90 -7.35 2.50 5.85
CA SER A 90 -8.04 1.20 5.94
C SER A 90 -9.16 1.04 4.92
N ALA A 91 -9.71 -0.16 4.84
CA ALA A 91 -10.88 -0.48 4.04
C ALA A 91 -12.21 0.01 4.65
N GLY A 92 -12.19 0.56 5.88
CA GLY A 92 -13.40 1.05 6.55
C GLY A 92 -13.85 2.37 5.95
N ILE A 93 -15.12 2.46 5.52
CA ILE A 93 -15.71 3.64 4.89
C ILE A 93 -17.08 3.87 5.50
N ILE A 94 -17.40 5.12 5.80
CA ILE A 94 -18.74 5.54 6.22
C ILE A 94 -19.20 6.72 5.36
N ARG A 95 -20.52 6.87 5.26
CA ARG A 95 -21.14 8.06 4.68
C ARG A 95 -21.71 8.91 5.81
N HIS A 96 -21.33 10.17 5.86
CA HIS A 96 -21.83 11.14 6.83
C HIS A 96 -22.43 12.33 6.07
N GLY A 97 -23.76 12.33 5.93
CA GLY A 97 -24.46 13.26 5.04
C GLY A 97 -24.04 13.10 3.57
N ASN A 98 -23.45 14.16 3.01
CA ASN A 98 -22.94 14.19 1.64
C ASN A 98 -21.45 13.83 1.55
N GLU A 99 -20.79 13.58 2.69
CA GLU A 99 -19.37 13.26 2.74
C GLU A 99 -19.16 11.76 2.86
N ILE A 100 -18.05 11.29 2.27
CA ILE A 100 -17.54 9.94 2.45
C ILE A 100 -16.29 10.07 3.31
N LEU A 101 -16.28 9.37 4.43
CA LEU A 101 -15.15 9.34 5.36
C LEU A 101 -14.54 7.93 5.38
N ILE A 102 -13.23 7.88 5.55
CA ILE A 102 -12.45 6.64 5.61
C ILE A 102 -11.89 6.48 7.02
N ALA A 103 -11.91 5.25 7.52
CA ALA A 103 -11.28 4.94 8.79
C ALA A 103 -9.75 4.93 8.61
N ALA A 104 -9.07 5.80 9.34
CA ALA A 104 -7.63 5.89 9.44
C ALA A 104 -7.17 5.35 10.79
N TYR A 105 -6.05 4.62 10.80
CA TYR A 105 -5.46 4.06 12.01
C TYR A 105 -4.12 4.72 12.31
N ASN A 106 -3.98 5.33 13.49
CA ASN A 106 -2.69 5.84 13.94
C ASN A 106 -1.93 4.70 14.64
N CYS A 107 -0.81 4.30 14.07
CA CYS A 107 -0.06 3.16 14.55
C CYS A 107 0.84 3.47 15.76
N ALA A 108 1.14 4.75 16.02
CA ALA A 108 1.89 5.18 17.19
C ALA A 108 1.02 5.26 18.46
N THR A 109 -0.23 5.72 18.33
CA THR A 109 -1.17 5.86 19.46
C THR A 109 -2.15 4.69 19.60
N GLY A 110 -2.36 3.91 18.54
CA GLY A 110 -3.38 2.86 18.48
C GLY A 110 -4.80 3.38 18.20
N ASN A 111 -4.96 4.68 17.97
CA ASN A 111 -6.26 5.32 17.75
C ASN A 111 -6.81 5.07 16.35
N THR A 112 -8.11 5.28 16.19
CA THR A 112 -8.80 5.19 14.90
C THR A 112 -9.73 6.37 14.75
N GLU A 113 -9.63 7.05 13.62
CA GLU A 113 -10.42 8.23 13.29
C GLU A 113 -11.05 8.09 11.91
N PHE A 114 -12.06 8.91 11.62
CA PHE A 114 -12.69 8.98 10.31
C PHE A 114 -12.30 10.30 9.64
N VAL A 115 -11.60 10.21 8.52
CA VAL A 115 -11.07 11.38 7.78
C VAL A 115 -11.69 11.45 6.38
N PRO A 116 -11.70 12.61 5.72
CA PRO A 116 -12.19 12.74 4.35
C PRO A 116 -11.45 11.83 3.37
N VAL A 117 -12.12 11.36 2.31
CA VAL A 117 -11.49 10.56 1.23
C VAL A 117 -10.34 11.27 0.50
N SER A 118 -10.24 12.60 0.62
CA SER A 118 -9.17 13.42 0.05
C SER A 118 -7.90 13.44 0.90
N GLU A 119 -7.94 12.96 2.15
CA GLU A 119 -6.78 12.94 3.03
C GLU A 119 -5.75 11.91 2.52
N SER A 120 -4.50 12.33 2.38
CA SER A 120 -3.40 11.47 1.93
C SER A 120 -2.70 10.81 3.10
N LEU A 121 -2.77 9.48 3.16
CA LEU A 121 -2.28 8.68 4.28
C LEU A 121 -1.33 7.59 3.83
N ARG A 122 -0.62 6.95 4.77
CA ARG A 122 0.16 5.75 4.45
C ARG A 122 -0.74 4.61 4.02
N VAL A 123 -0.29 3.87 3.02
CA VAL A 123 -1.06 2.74 2.49
C VAL A 123 -0.29 1.44 2.67
N MET A 124 -0.92 0.50 3.36
CA MET A 124 -0.57 -0.91 3.30
C MET A 124 -1.59 -1.62 2.43
N LEU A 125 -1.12 -2.45 1.51
CA LEU A 125 -1.92 -3.41 0.77
C LEU A 125 -1.59 -4.81 1.27
N ARG A 126 -2.57 -5.71 1.19
CA ARG A 126 -2.39 -7.10 1.59
C ARG A 126 -3.03 -8.06 0.62
N ARG A 127 -2.46 -9.25 0.51
CA ARG A 127 -3.07 -10.44 -0.09
C ARG A 127 -3.00 -11.58 0.91
#